data_AF-A0A260BHI3-F1
#
_entry.id   AF-A0A260BHI3-F1
#
_cell.length_a   1.000
_cell.length_b   1.000
_cell.length_c   1.000
_cell.angle_alpha   90.00
_cell.angle_beta   90.00
_cell.angle_gamma   90.00
#
_symmetry.space_group_name_H-M   'P 1'
#
loop_
_entity.id
_entity.type
_entity.pdbx_description
1 polymer ?
#
loop_
_entity_poly.entity_id
_entity_poly.type
_entity_poly.pdbx_seq_one_letter_code
_entity_poly.pdbx_strand_id
1 'polypeptide(L)'
;MNETSTKATLADLLRQAIDDRTGAPLRDIQALVETEEAARPRGMSLNRSTASQILRGAYRGTPSAATVRAIGWLAGVTEQVAFAAAGQPTPGRPLADELPASTDTLNDRERAVVIDVVRALLAQRQNTDAWKAIIAEALSQIVDDLVTVQQTLDDVASEQDAAQIINAATNQLTNVIARTRRLAEQCATE
;
A
#
# COMPACT_ATOMS: atom_id res chain seq x y z
N MET A 1 -2.36 1.32 -29.60
CA MET A 1 -1.45 2.20 -28.85
C MET A 1 -1.90 2.14 -27.41
N ASN A 2 -1.21 1.36 -26.57
CA ASN A 2 -1.49 1.29 -25.13
C ASN A 2 -0.54 2.24 -24.42
N GLU A 3 -1.01 3.46 -24.13
CA GLU A 3 -0.33 4.32 -23.16
C GLU A 3 -0.69 3.80 -21.76
N THR A 4 0.10 2.88 -21.22
CA THR A 4 0.17 2.68 -19.78
C THR A 4 0.75 3.96 -19.17
N SER A 5 -0.14 4.89 -18.82
CA SER A 5 0.18 6.06 -18.02
C SER A 5 0.82 5.57 -16.72
N THR A 6 2.16 5.51 -16.71
CA THR A 6 2.94 4.91 -15.62
C THR A 6 2.84 5.88 -14.46
N LYS A 7 1.89 5.60 -13.55
CA LYS A 7 1.64 6.42 -12.38
C LYS A 7 2.92 6.39 -11.54
N ALA A 8 3.58 7.53 -11.39
CA ALA A 8 4.84 7.62 -10.64
C ALA A 8 4.67 7.00 -9.24
N THR A 9 5.63 6.18 -8.83
CA THR A 9 5.64 5.56 -7.51
C THR A 9 6.25 6.52 -6.48
N LEU A 10 6.01 6.26 -5.19
CA LEU A 10 6.62 7.04 -4.12
C LEU A 10 8.17 7.02 -4.18
N ALA A 11 8.75 5.93 -4.68
CA ALA A 11 10.19 5.82 -4.88
C ALA A 11 10.69 6.69 -6.05
N ASP A 12 9.88 6.84 -7.11
CA ASP A 12 10.18 7.72 -8.24
C ASP A 12 10.16 9.20 -7.79
N LEU A 13 9.16 9.59 -7.00
CA LEU A 13 9.08 10.94 -6.43
C LEU A 13 10.28 11.25 -5.52
N LEU A 14 10.70 10.29 -4.69
CA LEU A 14 11.85 10.47 -3.81
C LEU A 14 13.17 10.57 -4.59
N ARG A 15 13.34 9.78 -5.67
CA ARG A 15 14.49 9.91 -6.57
C ARG A 15 14.51 11.30 -7.23
N GLN A 16 13.38 11.70 -7.80
CA GLN A 16 13.23 13.04 -8.39
C GLN A 16 13.56 14.16 -7.40
N ALA A 17 13.13 14.05 -6.15
CA ALA A 17 13.42 15.06 -5.14
C ALA A 17 14.92 15.22 -4.81
N ILE A 18 15.65 14.09 -4.81
CA ILE A 18 17.09 14.05 -4.58
C ILE A 18 17.83 14.67 -5.78
N ASP A 19 17.39 14.33 -6.99
CA ASP A 19 18.05 14.72 -8.24
C ASP A 19 17.77 16.18 -8.65
N ASP A 20 16.51 16.64 -8.55
CA ASP A 20 16.07 17.91 -9.17
C ASP A 20 15.96 19.07 -8.17
N ARG A 21 15.38 18.81 -6.99
CA ARG A 21 14.76 19.88 -6.19
C ARG A 21 15.52 20.25 -4.92
N THR A 22 16.15 19.29 -4.29
CA THR A 22 16.93 19.54 -3.07
C THR A 22 18.41 19.63 -3.33
N GLY A 23 18.93 18.95 -4.37
CA GLY A 23 20.37 18.72 -4.56
C GLY A 23 21.03 18.05 -3.33
N ALA A 24 20.21 17.58 -2.39
CA ALA A 24 20.63 17.18 -1.08
C ALA A 24 20.81 15.66 -1.10
N PRO A 25 21.99 15.16 -0.68
CA PRO A 25 22.20 13.73 -0.61
C PRO A 25 21.24 13.13 0.41
N LEU A 26 20.85 11.86 0.23
CA LEU A 26 19.92 11.12 1.09
C LEU A 26 20.23 11.20 2.61
N ARG A 27 21.44 11.61 2.99
CA ARG A 27 21.81 11.88 4.39
C ARG A 27 21.15 13.12 4.99
N ASP A 28 20.79 14.11 4.18
CA ASP A 28 20.38 15.44 4.64
C ASP A 28 18.85 15.66 4.53
N ILE A 29 18.13 14.79 3.81
CA ILE A 29 16.67 14.88 3.61
C ILE A 29 15.86 14.91 4.91
N GLN A 30 16.28 14.18 5.95
CA GLN A 30 15.58 14.19 7.23
C GLN A 30 15.68 15.58 7.88
N ALA A 31 16.87 16.18 7.92
CA ALA A 31 17.08 17.51 8.49
C ALA A 31 16.32 18.59 7.72
N LEU A 32 16.20 18.46 6.39
CA LEU A 32 15.40 19.37 5.56
C LEU A 32 13.92 19.33 5.92
N VAL A 33 13.35 18.12 6.08
CA VAL A 33 11.94 17.95 6.47
C VAL A 33 11.72 18.49 7.88
N GLU A 34 12.61 18.19 8.83
CA GLU A 34 12.53 18.70 10.20
C GLU A 34 12.60 20.23 10.26
N THR A 35 13.46 20.85 9.44
CA THR A 35 13.60 22.32 9.37
C THR A 35 12.35 22.98 8.79
N GLU A 36 11.79 22.45 7.69
CA GLU A 36 10.55 22.98 7.13
C GLU A 36 9.38 22.78 8.09
N GLU A 37 9.27 21.62 8.74
CA GLU A 37 8.18 21.34 9.68
C GLU A 37 8.24 22.24 10.92
N ALA A 38 9.44 22.57 11.40
CA ALA A 38 9.63 23.55 12.47
C ALA A 38 9.22 24.98 12.06
N ALA A 39 9.44 25.35 10.79
CA ALA A 39 9.07 26.67 10.28
C ALA A 39 7.58 26.76 9.91
N ARG A 40 7.01 25.68 9.35
CA ARG A 40 5.67 25.60 8.78
C ARG A 40 5.10 24.19 9.04
N PRO A 41 4.47 23.98 10.20
CA PRO A 41 3.95 22.67 10.56
C PRO A 41 2.85 22.24 9.58
N ARG A 42 3.05 21.09 8.93
CA ARG A 42 2.14 20.44 7.98
C ARG A 42 1.90 18.96 8.32
N GLY A 43 2.45 18.51 9.44
CA GLY A 43 2.46 17.12 9.87
C GLY A 43 3.35 16.25 8.98
N MET A 44 4.50 16.77 8.53
CA MET A 44 5.48 16.01 7.74
C MET A 44 6.49 15.31 8.65
N SER A 45 6.86 14.08 8.31
CA SER A 45 7.91 13.35 9.02
C SER A 45 8.53 12.27 8.13
N LEU A 46 9.85 12.31 7.96
CA LEU A 46 10.59 11.35 7.15
C LEU A 46 11.89 10.95 7.83
N ASN A 47 11.99 9.70 8.25
CA ASN A 47 13.24 9.12 8.73
C ASN A 47 14.13 8.73 7.54
N ARG A 48 15.44 8.99 7.66
CA ARG A 48 16.45 8.56 6.68
C ARG A 48 16.42 7.06 6.37
N SER A 49 16.21 6.20 7.36
CA SER A 49 16.16 4.74 7.16
C SER A 49 14.95 4.35 6.31
N THR A 50 13.78 4.90 6.61
CA THR A 50 12.55 4.75 5.84
C THR A 50 12.72 5.24 4.41
N ALA A 51 13.28 6.44 4.23
CA ALA A 51 13.58 6.98 2.90
C ALA A 51 14.51 6.05 2.09
N SER A 52 15.57 5.52 2.71
CA SER A 52 16.48 4.59 2.06
C SER A 52 15.81 3.26 1.68
N GLN A 53 14.90 2.75 2.49
CA GLN A 53 14.17 1.51 2.18
C GLN A 53 13.17 1.73 1.04
N ILE A 54 12.46 2.86 1.03
CA ILE A 54 11.53 3.24 -0.04
C ILE A 54 12.29 3.39 -1.36
N LEU A 55 13.43 4.10 -1.35
CA LEU A 55 14.23 4.34 -2.55
C LEU A 55 14.69 3.04 -3.24
N ARG A 56 15.04 2.03 -2.43
CA ARG A 56 15.51 0.71 -2.89
C ARG A 56 14.37 -0.28 -3.17
N GLY A 57 13.12 0.11 -2.95
CA GLY A 57 11.98 -0.80 -3.04
C GLY A 57 11.94 -1.89 -1.96
N ALA A 58 12.73 -1.74 -0.88
CA ALA A 58 12.82 -2.71 0.21
C ALA A 58 11.84 -2.43 1.36
N TYR A 59 11.11 -1.31 1.31
CA TYR A 59 10.12 -0.95 2.32
C TYR A 59 8.86 -1.80 2.14
N ARG A 60 8.64 -2.74 3.07
CA ARG A 60 7.49 -3.67 3.04
C ARG A 60 6.27 -3.16 3.80
N GLY A 61 6.41 -2.05 4.53
CA GLY A 61 5.30 -1.43 5.28
C GLY A 61 4.46 -0.48 4.44
N THR A 62 3.35 0.00 5.01
CA THR A 62 2.58 1.12 4.44
C THR A 62 3.16 2.43 4.97
N PRO A 63 3.67 3.34 4.11
CA PRO A 63 4.24 4.60 4.56
C PRO A 63 3.20 5.43 5.32
N SER A 64 3.59 6.11 6.40
CA SER A 64 2.66 6.98 7.13
C SER A 64 2.23 8.17 6.27
N ALA A 65 1.06 8.75 6.56
CA ALA A 65 0.62 9.98 5.89
C ALA A 65 1.65 11.12 6.01
N ALA A 66 2.32 11.24 7.16
CA ALA A 66 3.39 12.22 7.40
C ALA A 66 4.60 12.00 6.47
N THR A 67 4.94 10.73 6.22
CA THR A 67 6.01 10.33 5.31
C THR A 67 5.66 10.61 3.85
N VAL A 68 4.43 10.30 3.44
CA VAL A 68 3.95 10.58 2.08
C VAL A 68 3.92 12.09 1.81
N ARG A 69 3.43 12.90 2.75
CA ARG A 69 3.47 14.37 2.66
C ARG A 69 4.89 14.90 2.57
N ALA A 70 5.81 14.39 3.38
CA ALA A 70 7.21 14.79 3.35
C ALA A 70 7.84 14.51 1.97
N ILE A 71 7.61 13.34 1.40
CA ILE A 71 8.13 12.98 0.07
C ILE A 71 7.49 13.84 -1.03
N GLY A 72 6.18 14.07 -0.96
CA GLY A 72 5.48 14.97 -1.88
C GLY A 72 6.01 16.39 -1.81
N TRP A 73 6.21 16.91 -0.60
CA TRP A 73 6.82 18.21 -0.36
C TRP A 73 8.25 18.26 -0.86
N LEU A 74 9.07 17.22 -0.72
CA LEU A 74 10.44 17.20 -1.25
C LEU A 74 10.43 17.24 -2.79
N ALA A 75 9.58 16.41 -3.41
CA ALA A 75 9.44 16.32 -4.87
C ALA A 75 8.74 17.54 -5.50
N GLY A 76 8.08 18.38 -4.71
CA GLY A 76 7.38 19.57 -5.21
C GLY A 76 6.05 19.27 -5.89
N VAL A 77 5.47 18.11 -5.58
CA VAL A 77 4.17 17.70 -6.08
C VAL A 77 3.08 17.97 -5.05
N THR A 78 1.82 17.98 -5.49
CA THR A 78 0.67 18.14 -4.58
C THR A 78 0.49 16.89 -3.70
N GLU A 79 -0.15 17.05 -2.54
CA GLU A 79 -0.50 15.89 -1.69
C GLU A 79 -1.27 14.84 -2.47
N GLN A 80 -2.19 15.26 -3.35
CA GLN A 80 -2.96 14.33 -4.17
C GLN A 80 -2.08 13.41 -5.01
N VAL A 81 -1.03 13.95 -5.64
CA VAL A 81 -0.07 13.17 -6.42
C VAL A 81 0.77 12.25 -5.52
N ALA A 82 1.24 12.75 -4.39
CA ALA A 82 2.06 11.97 -3.46
C ALA A 82 1.30 10.78 -2.86
N PHE A 83 0.05 10.99 -2.40
CA PHE A 83 -0.81 9.93 -1.89
C PHE A 83 -1.20 8.95 -2.99
N ALA A 84 -1.50 9.43 -4.19
CA ALA A 84 -1.78 8.58 -5.34
C ALA A 84 -0.58 7.71 -5.75
N ALA A 85 0.65 8.22 -5.61
CA ALA A 85 1.91 7.50 -5.83
C ALA A 85 2.24 6.48 -4.73
N ALA A 86 1.74 6.72 -3.51
CA ALA A 86 1.80 5.78 -2.40
C ALA A 86 0.66 4.74 -2.42
N GLY A 87 -0.25 4.80 -3.42
CA GLY A 87 -1.44 3.94 -3.47
C GLY A 87 -2.45 4.22 -2.34
N GLN A 88 -2.35 5.38 -1.70
CA GLN A 88 -3.19 5.79 -0.57
C GLN A 88 -4.21 6.84 -1.00
N PRO A 89 -5.40 6.87 -0.40
CA PRO A 89 -6.33 7.97 -0.61
C PRO A 89 -5.73 9.24 0.00
N THR A 90 -5.87 10.35 -0.71
CA THR A 90 -5.47 11.66 -0.20
C THR A 90 -6.29 11.98 1.05
N PRO A 91 -5.65 12.26 2.20
CA PRO A 91 -6.36 12.76 3.36
C PRO A 91 -7.14 14.00 2.96
N GLY A 92 -8.43 14.04 3.27
CA GLY A 92 -9.24 15.25 3.12
C GLY A 92 -8.72 16.38 3.99
N ARG A 93 -9.40 17.53 3.93
CA ARG A 93 -9.16 18.62 4.88
C ARG A 93 -9.40 18.07 6.31
N PRO A 94 -8.76 18.63 7.36
CA PRO A 94 -9.06 18.20 8.72
C PRO A 94 -10.56 18.21 8.94
N LEU A 95 -11.13 17.08 9.40
CA LEU A 95 -12.57 16.94 9.56
C LEU A 95 -13.16 18.10 10.38
N ALA A 96 -12.43 18.58 11.39
CA ALA A 96 -12.81 19.72 12.21
C ALA A 96 -13.06 21.02 11.41
N ASP A 97 -12.32 21.26 10.32
CA ASP A 97 -12.51 22.42 9.46
C ASP A 97 -13.80 22.34 8.61
N GLU A 98 -14.31 21.13 8.41
CA GLU A 98 -15.51 20.85 7.63
C GLU A 98 -16.77 20.78 8.49
N LEU A 99 -16.61 20.69 9.83
CA LEU A 99 -17.72 20.68 10.76
C LEU A 99 -18.32 22.09 10.90
N PRO A 100 -19.66 22.22 10.95
CA PRO A 100 -20.30 23.49 11.26
C PRO A 100 -19.81 24.05 12.60
N ALA A 101 -19.67 25.38 12.71
CA ALA A 101 -19.25 26.01 13.98
C ALA A 101 -20.18 25.68 15.17
N SER A 102 -21.45 25.36 14.90
CA SER A 102 -22.40 24.90 15.93
C SER A 102 -22.06 23.52 16.49
N THR A 103 -21.16 22.75 15.88
CA THR A 103 -20.70 21.46 16.44
C THR A 103 -19.97 21.65 17.77
N ASP A 104 -19.41 22.84 18.03
CA ASP A 104 -18.80 23.16 19.33
C ASP A 104 -19.82 23.34 20.46
N THR A 105 -21.12 23.51 20.14
CA THR A 105 -22.19 23.66 21.14
C THR A 105 -22.80 22.33 21.58
N LEU A 106 -22.36 21.20 21.02
CA LEU A 106 -22.87 19.87 21.40
C LEU A 106 -22.63 19.60 22.88
N ASN A 107 -23.56 18.92 23.56
CA ASN A 107 -23.30 18.44 24.92
C ASN A 107 -22.43 17.17 24.92
N ASP A 108 -21.93 16.76 26.08
CA ASP A 108 -21.00 15.62 26.20
C ASP A 108 -21.55 14.32 25.63
N ARG A 109 -22.86 14.09 25.77
CA ARG A 109 -23.53 12.89 25.26
C ARG A 109 -23.59 12.90 23.73
N GLU A 110 -23.92 14.03 23.13
CA GLU A 110 -23.94 14.21 21.68
C GLU A 110 -22.54 14.08 21.07
N ARG A 111 -21.52 14.68 21.72
CA ARG A 111 -20.12 14.51 21.32
C ARG A 111 -19.70 13.05 21.34
N ALA A 112 -20.05 12.31 22.38
CA ALA A 112 -19.75 10.89 22.49
C ALA A 112 -20.33 10.09 21.31
N VAL A 113 -21.59 10.34 20.94
CA VAL A 113 -22.24 9.67 19.79
C VAL A 113 -21.50 9.97 18.49
N VAL A 114 -21.15 11.23 18.23
CA VAL A 114 -20.39 11.60 17.02
C VAL A 114 -19.05 10.87 16.98
N ILE A 115 -18.32 10.85 18.09
CA ILE A 115 -17.04 10.15 18.19
C ILE A 115 -17.21 8.65 17.93
N ASP A 116 -18.25 8.03 18.49
CA ASP A 116 -18.49 6.60 18.32
C ASP A 116 -18.86 6.23 16.88
N VAL A 117 -19.64 7.08 16.19
CA VAL A 117 -19.91 6.91 14.76
C VAL A 117 -18.61 6.99 13.94
N VAL A 118 -17.76 8.00 14.22
CA VAL A 118 -16.45 8.12 13.54
C VAL A 118 -15.59 6.89 13.80
N ARG A 119 -15.53 6.40 15.06
CA ARG A 119 -14.81 5.17 15.39
C ARG A 119 -15.33 3.96 14.64
N ALA A 120 -16.65 3.79 14.55
CA ALA A 120 -17.27 2.68 13.82
C ALA A 120 -16.89 2.71 12.33
N LEU A 121 -16.94 3.90 11.70
CA LEU A 121 -16.53 4.07 10.30
C LEU A 121 -15.04 3.74 10.09
N LEU A 122 -14.18 4.16 11.01
CA LEU A 122 -12.74 3.85 10.95
C LEU A 122 -12.47 2.35 11.13
N ALA A 123 -13.14 1.70 12.08
CA ALA A 123 -13.03 0.26 12.30
C ALA A 123 -13.49 -0.54 11.07
N GLN A 124 -14.62 -0.15 10.46
CA GLN A 124 -15.12 -0.79 9.23
C GLN A 124 -14.13 -0.65 8.07
N ARG A 125 -13.50 0.52 7.94
CA ARG A 125 -12.46 0.73 6.93
C ARG A 125 -11.23 -0.15 7.19
N GLN A 126 -10.76 -0.23 8.44
CA GLN A 126 -9.62 -1.08 8.80
C GLN A 126 -9.91 -2.55 8.47
N ASN A 127 -11.10 -3.04 8.78
CA ASN A 127 -11.51 -4.39 8.40
C ASN A 127 -11.50 -4.56 6.87
N THR A 128 -12.03 -3.60 6.12
CA THR A 128 -12.03 -3.66 4.65
C THR A 128 -10.61 -3.72 4.08
N ASP A 129 -9.69 -2.94 4.64
CA ASP A 129 -8.30 -2.91 4.18
C ASP A 129 -7.54 -4.20 4.59
N ALA A 130 -7.86 -4.78 5.74
CA ALA A 130 -7.38 -6.11 6.13
C ALA A 130 -7.85 -7.20 5.15
N TRP A 131 -9.14 -7.20 4.80
CA TRP A 131 -9.70 -8.12 3.80
C TRP A 131 -9.00 -8.02 2.44
N LYS A 132 -8.73 -6.79 1.98
CA LYS A 132 -7.98 -6.60 0.72
C LYS A 132 -6.57 -7.19 0.79
N ALA A 133 -5.87 -7.02 1.92
CA ALA A 133 -4.53 -7.56 2.11
C ALA A 133 -4.55 -9.10 2.08
N ILE A 134 -5.50 -9.72 2.78
CA ILE A 134 -5.70 -11.18 2.77
C ILE A 134 -5.97 -11.68 1.35
N ILE A 135 -6.85 -11.02 0.61
CA ILE A 135 -7.17 -11.38 -0.78
C ILE A 135 -5.95 -11.22 -1.69
N ALA A 136 -5.18 -10.14 -1.54
CA ALA A 136 -3.98 -9.91 -2.33
C ALA A 136 -2.92 -11.01 -2.10
N GLU A 137 -2.71 -11.41 -0.84
CA GLU A 137 -1.81 -12.51 -0.48
C GLU A 137 -2.29 -13.83 -1.06
N ALA A 138 -3.57 -14.17 -0.89
CA ALA A 138 -4.16 -15.39 -1.43
C ALA A 138 -4.05 -15.46 -2.96
N LEU A 139 -4.28 -14.34 -3.66
CA LEU A 139 -4.10 -14.27 -5.11
C LEU A 139 -2.64 -14.43 -5.52
N SER A 140 -1.69 -13.85 -4.78
CA SER A 140 -0.26 -14.04 -5.04
C SER A 140 0.14 -15.51 -4.92
N GLN A 141 -0.33 -16.18 -3.86
CA GLN A 141 -0.05 -17.61 -3.65
C GLN A 141 -0.62 -18.48 -4.77
N ILE A 142 -1.82 -18.17 -5.27
CA ILE A 142 -2.43 -18.88 -6.41
C ILE A 142 -1.59 -18.68 -7.68
N VAL A 143 -1.11 -17.45 -7.93
CA VAL A 143 -0.25 -17.17 -9.09
C VAL A 143 1.06 -17.95 -9.01
N ASP A 144 1.72 -17.96 -7.85
CA ASP A 144 2.96 -18.71 -7.63
C ASP A 144 2.77 -20.22 -7.79
N ASP A 145 1.64 -20.74 -7.28
CA ASP A 145 1.26 -22.14 -7.48
C ASP A 145 1.10 -22.43 -8.98
N LEU A 146 0.38 -21.60 -9.74
CA LEU A 146 0.19 -21.79 -11.18
C LEU A 146 1.51 -21.72 -11.97
N VAL A 147 2.44 -20.84 -11.57
CA VAL A 147 3.79 -20.79 -12.16
C VAL A 147 4.55 -22.10 -11.91
N THR A 148 4.46 -22.65 -10.71
CA THR A 148 5.08 -23.94 -10.36
C THR A 148 4.48 -25.08 -11.18
N VAL A 149 3.16 -25.08 -11.38
CA VAL A 149 2.47 -26.05 -12.24
C VAL A 149 2.96 -25.93 -13.68
N GLN A 150 3.05 -24.72 -14.22
CA GLN A 150 3.52 -24.50 -15.58
C GLN A 150 4.94 -25.03 -15.78
N GLN A 151 5.87 -24.72 -14.86
CA GLN A 151 7.25 -25.22 -14.92
C GLN A 151 7.31 -26.75 -14.89
N THR A 152 6.52 -27.38 -14.01
CA THR A 152 6.47 -28.85 -13.93
C THR A 152 5.94 -29.47 -15.23
N LEU A 153 4.96 -28.84 -15.87
CA LEU A 153 4.42 -29.30 -17.15
C LEU A 153 5.42 -29.11 -18.30
N ASP A 154 6.14 -27.98 -18.32
CA ASP A 154 7.19 -27.72 -19.30
C ASP A 154 8.33 -28.76 -19.17
N ASP A 155 8.72 -29.10 -17.93
CA ASP A 155 9.72 -30.14 -17.65
C ASP A 155 9.27 -31.52 -18.15
N VAL A 156 8.04 -31.95 -17.85
CA VAL A 156 7.52 -33.27 -18.27
C VAL A 156 7.22 -33.31 -19.78
N ALA A 157 6.82 -32.19 -20.38
CA ALA A 157 6.65 -32.09 -21.83
C ALA A 157 7.98 -32.31 -22.58
N SER A 158 9.11 -32.00 -21.95
CA SER A 158 10.44 -32.29 -22.50
C SER A 158 10.79 -33.79 -22.49
N GLU A 159 10.13 -34.61 -21.65
CA GLU A 159 10.36 -36.07 -21.52
C GLU A 159 9.52 -36.93 -22.49
N GLN A 160 8.63 -36.34 -23.30
CA GLN A 160 7.84 -36.97 -24.38
C GLN A 160 6.87 -38.12 -24.01
N ASP A 161 6.53 -38.34 -22.74
CA ASP A 161 5.49 -39.32 -22.35
C ASP A 161 4.15 -38.63 -22.00
N ALA A 162 3.19 -38.69 -22.92
CA ALA A 162 1.87 -38.07 -22.78
C ALA A 162 1.08 -38.58 -21.54
N ALA A 163 1.30 -39.82 -21.10
CA ALA A 163 0.64 -40.36 -19.90
C ALA A 163 1.21 -39.75 -18.62
N GLN A 164 2.52 -39.44 -18.59
CA GLN A 164 3.13 -38.73 -17.48
C GLN A 164 2.68 -37.26 -17.42
N ILE A 165 2.56 -36.59 -18.57
CA ILE A 165 2.05 -35.20 -18.65
C ILE A 165 0.64 -35.10 -18.05
N ILE A 166 -0.27 -36.01 -18.43
CA ILE A 166 -1.66 -35.99 -17.96
C ILE A 166 -1.76 -36.26 -16.45
N ASN A 167 -0.99 -37.23 -15.94
CA ASN A 167 -0.99 -37.54 -14.51
C ASN A 167 -0.36 -36.40 -13.68
N ALA A 168 0.73 -35.80 -14.17
CA ALA A 168 1.34 -34.63 -13.54
C ALA A 168 0.37 -33.44 -13.50
N ALA A 169 -0.27 -33.12 -14.62
CA ALA A 169 -1.27 -32.05 -14.70
C ALA A 169 -2.43 -32.27 -13.73
N THR A 170 -2.96 -33.51 -13.66
CA THR A 170 -4.10 -33.86 -12.81
C THR A 170 -3.75 -33.76 -11.33
N ASN A 171 -2.57 -34.23 -10.93
CA ASN A 171 -2.10 -34.13 -9.54
C ASN A 171 -1.87 -32.67 -9.13
N GLN A 172 -1.31 -31.86 -10.04
CA GLN A 172 -1.07 -30.44 -9.79
C GLN A 172 -2.38 -29.65 -9.65
N LEU A 173 -3.34 -29.85 -10.54
CA LEU A 173 -4.68 -29.26 -10.44
C LEU A 173 -5.37 -29.65 -9.12
N THR A 174 -5.25 -30.91 -8.71
CA THR A 174 -5.81 -31.38 -7.44
C THR A 174 -5.16 -30.67 -6.24
N ASN A 175 -3.85 -30.46 -6.27
CA ASN A 175 -3.12 -29.74 -5.23
C ASN A 175 -3.51 -28.26 -5.15
N VAL A 176 -3.62 -27.58 -6.30
CA VAL A 176 -4.09 -26.19 -6.37
C VAL A 176 -5.50 -26.09 -5.79
N ILE A 177 -6.44 -26.93 -6.24
CA ILE A 177 -7.83 -26.92 -5.74
C ILE A 177 -7.87 -27.14 -4.22
N ALA A 178 -7.12 -28.11 -3.69
CA ALA A 178 -7.07 -28.40 -2.26
C ALA A 178 -6.47 -27.23 -1.45
N ARG A 179 -5.43 -26.58 -1.98
CA ARG A 179 -4.76 -25.46 -1.31
C ARG A 179 -5.58 -24.17 -1.38
N THR A 180 -6.18 -23.84 -2.53
CA THR A 180 -7.13 -22.73 -2.68
C THR A 180 -8.33 -22.91 -1.75
N ARG A 181 -8.83 -24.13 -1.58
CA ARG A 181 -9.91 -24.42 -0.63
C ARG A 181 -9.50 -24.14 0.82
N ARG A 182 -8.30 -24.54 1.24
CA ARG A 182 -7.78 -24.22 2.59
C ARG A 182 -7.64 -22.71 2.80
N LEU A 183 -7.14 -21.98 1.81
CA LEU A 183 -7.04 -20.52 1.86
C LEU A 183 -8.43 -19.89 2.01
N ALA A 184 -9.43 -20.37 1.25
CA ALA A 184 -10.80 -19.91 1.38
C ALA A 184 -11.43 -20.21 2.75
N GLU A 185 -11.12 -21.38 3.34
CA GLU A 185 -11.58 -21.76 4.68
C GLU A 185 -10.92 -20.90 5.77
N GLN A 186 -9.62 -20.60 5.66
CA GLN A 186 -8.91 -19.68 6.55
C GLN A 186 -9.46 -18.26 6.47
N CYS A 187 -9.79 -17.79 5.26
CA CYS A 187 -10.47 -16.51 5.05
C CYS A 187 -11.92 -16.49 5.56
N ALA A 188 -12.55 -17.61 5.90
CA ALA A 188 -13.93 -17.64 6.37
C ALA A 188 -14.07 -17.67 7.90
N THR A 189 -12.97 -17.94 8.61
CA THR A 189 -12.94 -18.13 10.08
C THR A 189 -12.40 -16.94 10.88
N GLU A 190 -11.95 -15.87 10.22
CA GLU A 190 -11.50 -14.60 10.81
C GLU A 190 -12.50 -13.47 10.54
#